data_AF-A0A8S9HHZ9-F1
#
_entry.id   AF-A0A8S9HHZ9-F1
#
_cell.length_a   1.000
_cell.length_b   1.000
_cell.length_c   1.000
_cell.angle_alpha   90.00
_cell.angle_beta   90.00
_cell.angle_gamma   90.00
#
_symmetry.space_group_name_H-M   'P 1'
#
loop_
_entity.id
_entity.type
_entity.pdbx_description
1 polymer ?
#
loop_
_entity_poly.entity_id
_entity_poly.type
_entity_poly.pdbx_seq_one_letter_code
_entity_poly.pdbx_strand_id
1 'polypeptide(L)'
;MAIHWAVSDMINTRQQRILFESNCALAKETFLNPSGFYQHQHIMYEISARLRHLQDWSFHHCVQERNIVAQEVAKTVTNDHRYHSYIAAGGPSWLQHSIEREART
;
A
#
# COMPACT_ATOMS: atom_id res chain seq x y z
N MET A 1 6.04 -6.41 -2.29
CA MET A 1 6.67 -5.12 -2.63
C MET A 1 5.83 -3.92 -2.18
N ALA A 2 4.61 -3.70 -2.70
CA ALA A 2 3.81 -2.50 -2.37
C ALA A 2 3.61 -2.26 -0.86
N ILE A 3 3.29 -3.30 -0.08
CA ILE A 3 3.10 -3.18 1.37
C ILE A 3 4.40 -2.80 2.11
N HIS A 4 5.56 -3.26 1.64
CA HIS A 4 6.84 -2.90 2.25
C HIS A 4 7.16 -1.40 2.07
N TRP A 5 6.85 -0.86 0.89
CA TRP A 5 6.97 0.58 0.64
C TRP A 5 5.99 1.37 1.48
N ALA A 6 4.71 0.98 1.51
CA ALA A 6 3.71 1.65 2.33
C ALA A 6 4.11 1.71 3.81
N VAL A 7 4.58 0.59 4.38
CA VAL A 7 5.08 0.55 5.77
C VAL A 7 6.29 1.46 5.97
N SER A 8 7.25 1.42 5.04
CA SER A 8 8.44 2.27 5.12
C SER A 8 8.09 3.75 5.05
N ASP A 9 7.16 4.14 4.17
CA ASP A 9 6.76 5.53 3.98
C ASP A 9 5.99 6.08 5.19
N MET A 10 5.10 5.29 5.79
CA MET A 10 4.40 5.70 7.02
C MET A 10 5.38 5.93 8.18
N ILE A 11 6.40 5.08 8.31
CA ILE A 11 7.45 5.27 9.32
C ILE A 11 8.27 6.54 9.01
N ASN A 12 8.71 6.72 7.76
CA ASN A 12 9.50 7.87 7.34
C ASN A 12 8.74 9.20 7.51
N THR A 13 7.43 9.18 7.32
CA THR A 13 6.52 10.33 7.51
C THR A 13 5.98 10.44 8.93
N ARG A 14 6.50 9.63 9.87
CA ARG A 14 6.19 9.64 11.31
C ARG A 14 4.72 9.36 11.64
N GLN A 15 4.00 8.69 10.76
CA GLN A 15 2.64 8.23 11.04
C GLN A 15 2.71 7.00 11.96
N GLN A 16 1.92 6.99 13.04
CA GLN A 16 2.07 6.01 14.14
C GLN A 16 0.89 5.06 14.31
N ARG A 17 -0.29 5.45 13.81
CA ARG A 17 -1.54 4.69 13.95
C ARG A 17 -2.14 4.45 12.58
N ILE A 18 -1.98 3.24 12.04
CA ILE A 18 -2.17 2.99 10.60
C ILE A 18 -3.11 1.82 10.33
N LEU A 19 -4.07 2.04 9.43
CA LEU A 19 -4.85 0.99 8.79
C LEU A 19 -4.23 0.72 7.42
N PHE A 20 -3.64 -0.45 7.22
CA PHE A 20 -3.19 -0.89 5.89
C PHE A 20 -4.28 -1.70 5.22
N GLU A 21 -4.58 -1.41 3.97
CA GLU A 21 -5.56 -2.16 3.17
C GLU A 21 -4.96 -2.67 1.86
N SER A 22 -5.36 -3.88 1.46
CA SER A 22 -4.97 -4.44 0.17
C SER A 22 -6.03 -5.38 -0.40
N ASN A 23 -6.25 -5.28 -1.70
CA ASN A 23 -7.05 -6.25 -2.45
C ASN A 23 -6.28 -7.51 -2.86
N CYS A 24 -5.02 -7.69 -2.40
CA CYS A 24 -4.26 -8.91 -2.63
C CYS A 24 -4.51 -9.94 -1.51
N ALA A 25 -5.24 -11.01 -1.82
CA ALA A 25 -5.54 -12.09 -0.88
C ALA A 25 -4.26 -12.77 -0.36
N LEU A 26 -3.28 -13.00 -1.24
CA LEU A 26 -1.99 -13.59 -0.87
C LEU A 26 -1.24 -12.75 0.16
N ALA A 27 -1.34 -11.42 0.08
CA ALA A 27 -0.71 -10.54 1.07
C ALA A 27 -1.33 -10.77 2.47
N LYS A 28 -2.66 -10.90 2.56
CA LYS A 28 -3.33 -11.26 3.82
C LYS A 28 -2.85 -12.61 4.33
N GLU A 29 -2.80 -13.62 3.47
CA GLU A 29 -2.37 -14.97 3.86
C GLU A 29 -0.93 -14.98 4.36
N THR A 30 -0.04 -14.19 3.78
CA THR A 30 1.35 -14.08 4.25
C THR A 30 1.47 -13.50 5.65
N PHE A 31 0.56 -12.61 6.07
CA PHE A 31 0.51 -12.10 7.45
C PHE A 31 -0.09 -13.13 8.43
N LEU A 32 -1.06 -13.93 7.97
CA LEU A 32 -1.72 -14.94 8.80
C LEU A 32 -0.88 -16.21 8.99
N ASN A 33 -0.15 -16.63 7.95
CA ASN A 33 0.70 -17.82 7.97
C ASN A 33 2.07 -17.53 7.31
N PRO A 34 2.98 -16.79 7.98
CA PRO A 34 4.29 -16.45 7.41
C PRO A 34 5.15 -17.68 7.07
N SER A 35 5.01 -18.78 7.83
CA SER A 35 5.72 -20.05 7.59
C SER A 35 5.31 -20.75 6.29
N GLY A 36 4.11 -20.48 5.77
CA GLY A 36 3.63 -21.09 4.53
C GLY A 36 4.27 -20.52 3.26
N PHE A 37 4.95 -19.36 3.36
CA PHE A 37 5.43 -18.60 2.20
C PHE A 37 6.94 -18.40 2.22
N TYR A 38 7.70 -19.51 2.18
CA TYR A 38 9.18 -19.50 2.24
C TYR A 38 9.85 -18.50 1.29
N GLN A 39 9.35 -18.37 0.05
CA GLN A 39 9.90 -17.45 -0.95
C GLN A 39 9.82 -15.96 -0.52
N HIS A 40 8.87 -15.62 0.35
CA HIS A 40 8.59 -14.26 0.79
C HIS A 40 9.05 -14.01 2.24
N GLN A 41 9.73 -14.96 2.88
CA GLN A 41 10.12 -14.84 4.29
C GLN A 41 11.02 -13.63 4.56
N HIS A 42 11.98 -13.36 3.67
CA HIS A 42 12.90 -12.23 3.84
C HIS A 42 12.14 -10.89 3.91
N ILE A 43 11.25 -10.64 2.94
CA ILE A 43 10.48 -9.40 2.88
C ILE A 43 9.43 -9.32 4.00
N MET A 44 8.82 -10.43 4.38
CA MET A 44 7.90 -10.48 5.52
C MET A 44 8.61 -10.19 6.84
N TYR A 45 9.85 -10.67 7.00
CA TYR A 45 10.67 -10.37 8.17
C TYR A 45 10.99 -8.86 8.23
N GLU A 46 11.40 -8.25 7.13
CA GLU A 46 11.66 -6.81 7.07
C GLU A 46 10.41 -5.98 7.38
N ILE A 47 9.27 -6.33 6.79
CA ILE A 47 7.99 -5.68 7.07
C ILE A 47 7.65 -5.81 8.55
N SER A 48 7.71 -7.02 9.11
CA SER A 48 7.38 -7.29 10.51
C SER A 48 8.31 -6.52 11.45
N ALA A 49 9.61 -6.48 11.14
CA ALA A 49 10.59 -5.72 11.92
C ALA A 49 10.25 -4.23 11.96
N ARG A 50 9.83 -3.67 10.81
CA ARG A 50 9.45 -2.26 10.67
C ARG A 50 8.14 -1.93 11.38
N LEU A 51 7.12 -2.80 11.26
CA LEU A 51 5.81 -2.61 11.89
C LEU A 51 5.89 -2.48 13.42
N ARG A 52 6.92 -3.06 14.06
CA ARG A 52 7.18 -2.88 15.51
C ARG A 52 7.49 -1.44 15.91
N HIS A 53 7.81 -0.56 14.98
CA HIS A 53 8.04 0.87 15.24
C HIS A 53 6.76 1.70 15.20
N LEU A 54 5.62 1.11 14.82
CA LEU A 54 4.32 1.78 14.85
C LEU A 54 3.66 1.57 16.22
N GLN A 55 2.98 2.59 16.72
CA GLN A 55 2.22 2.49 17.98
C GLN A 55 1.01 1.57 17.84
N ASP A 56 0.31 1.66 16.72
CA ASP A 56 -0.89 0.87 16.45
C ASP A 56 -1.00 0.62 14.95
N TRP A 57 -1.33 -0.61 14.56
CA TRP A 57 -1.57 -0.91 13.17
C TRP A 57 -2.46 -2.14 12.99
N SER A 58 -3.14 -2.18 11.85
CA SER A 58 -3.86 -3.36 11.38
C SER A 58 -3.72 -3.50 9.87
N PHE A 59 -3.90 -4.74 9.38
CA PHE A 59 -3.89 -5.04 7.96
C PHE A 59 -5.21 -5.71 7.58
N HIS A 60 -5.94 -5.12 6.64
CA HIS A 60 -7.21 -5.63 6.15
C HIS A 60 -7.15 -5.96 4.66
N HIS A 61 -7.85 -7.03 4.30
CA HIS A 61 -8.16 -7.29 2.91
C HIS A 61 -9.43 -6.52 2.53
N CYS A 62 -9.39 -5.78 1.44
CA CYS A 62 -10.52 -5.05 0.89
C CYS A 62 -10.87 -5.53 -0.52
N VAL A 63 -12.12 -5.36 -0.92
CA VAL A 63 -12.55 -5.62 -2.31
C VAL A 63 -11.93 -4.56 -3.23
N GLN A 64 -11.67 -4.93 -4.48
CA GLN A 64 -10.94 -4.08 -5.44
C GLN A 64 -11.63 -2.72 -5.66
N GLU A 65 -12.96 -2.68 -5.61
CA GLU A 65 -13.78 -1.48 -5.78
C GLU A 65 -13.53 -0.44 -4.67
N ARG A 66 -13.04 -0.86 -3.51
CA ARG A 66 -12.64 0.04 -2.42
C ARG A 66 -11.18 0.48 -2.51
N ASN A 67 -10.39 -0.13 -3.39
CA ASN A 67 -8.95 0.13 -3.55
C ASN A 67 -8.59 0.67 -4.95
N ILE A 68 -9.55 1.34 -5.62
CA ILE A 68 -9.41 1.81 -7.00
C ILE A 68 -8.20 2.75 -7.14
N VAL A 69 -8.01 3.68 -6.18
CA VAL A 69 -6.89 4.65 -6.25
C VAL A 69 -5.54 3.95 -6.26
N ALA A 70 -5.29 3.00 -5.35
CA ALA A 70 -4.02 2.28 -5.32
C ALA A 70 -3.81 1.43 -6.58
N GLN A 71 -4.88 0.87 -7.13
CA GLN A 71 -4.83 0.13 -8.38
C GLN A 71 -4.48 1.02 -9.58
N GLU A 72 -5.10 2.20 -9.69
CA GLU A 72 -4.80 3.14 -10.77
C GLU A 72 -3.36 3.66 -10.66
N VAL A 73 -2.85 3.95 -9.45
CA VAL A 73 -1.42 4.26 -9.25
C VAL A 73 -0.55 3.11 -9.73
N ALA A 74 -0.85 1.88 -9.34
CA ALA A 74 -0.06 0.71 -9.75
C ALA A 74 -0.05 0.57 -11.28
N LYS A 75 -1.22 0.64 -11.92
CA LYS A 75 -1.36 0.54 -13.39
C LYS A 75 -0.58 1.62 -14.12
N THR A 76 -0.70 2.88 -13.70
CA THR A 76 -0.06 3.98 -14.43
C THR A 76 1.46 3.95 -14.26
N VAL A 77 1.97 3.52 -13.11
CA VAL A 77 3.41 3.32 -12.92
C VAL A 77 3.93 2.17 -13.78
N THR A 78 3.22 1.03 -13.82
CA THR A 78 3.69 -0.17 -14.56
C THR A 78 3.49 -0.08 -16.07
N ASN A 79 2.36 0.45 -16.53
CA ASN A 79 2.04 0.49 -17.96
C ASN A 79 2.78 1.65 -18.65
N ASP A 80 2.77 2.83 -18.02
CA ASP A 80 3.34 4.03 -18.63
C ASP A 80 4.82 4.20 -18.28
N HIS A 81 5.42 3.24 -17.55
CA HIS A 81 6.82 3.27 -17.10
C HIS A 81 7.17 4.55 -16.32
N ARG A 82 6.18 5.12 -15.61
CA ARG A 82 6.29 6.40 -14.90
C ARG A 82 6.84 6.22 -13.48
N TYR A 83 8.08 5.77 -13.39
CA TYR A 83 8.71 5.38 -12.13
C TYR A 83 9.02 6.55 -11.17
N HIS A 84 9.02 7.80 -11.65
CA HIS A 84 9.48 8.96 -10.86
C HIS A 84 8.53 10.18 -10.86
N SER A 85 7.33 10.11 -11.46
CA SER A 85 6.66 11.35 -11.90
C SER A 85 5.62 11.95 -10.95
N TYR A 86 5.08 11.23 -9.96
CA TYR A 86 3.89 11.75 -9.27
C TYR A 86 4.18 12.78 -8.18
N ILE A 87 5.17 12.55 -7.32
CA ILE A 87 5.48 13.52 -6.27
C ILE A 87 6.10 14.79 -6.88
N ALA A 88 6.94 14.65 -7.91
CA ALA A 88 7.60 15.79 -8.56
C ALA A 88 6.66 16.62 -9.46
N ALA A 89 5.57 16.04 -9.98
CA ALA A 89 4.62 16.73 -10.87
C ALA A 89 3.34 17.23 -10.17
N GLY A 90 3.29 17.22 -8.84
CA GLY A 90 2.09 17.64 -8.09
C GLY A 90 0.96 16.60 -8.04
N GLY A 91 1.26 15.34 -8.34
CA GLY A 91 0.34 14.21 -8.32
C GLY A 91 -0.25 13.83 -9.68
N PRO A 92 -0.92 12.67 -9.80
CA PRO A 92 -1.64 12.31 -11.01
C PRO A 92 -2.86 13.21 -11.21
N SER A 93 -3.06 13.76 -12.41
CA SER A 93 -4.24 14.58 -12.73
C SER A 93 -5.57 13.84 -12.52
N TRP A 94 -5.58 12.51 -12.73
CA TRP A 94 -6.76 11.67 -12.50
C TRP A 94 -7.15 11.54 -11.01
N LEU A 95 -6.20 11.73 -10.09
CA LEU A 95 -6.45 11.60 -8.65
C LEU A 95 -7.35 12.72 -8.15
N GLN A 96 -7.11 13.95 -8.61
CA GLN A 96 -7.94 15.11 -8.30
C GLN A 96 -9.41 14.86 -8.66
N HIS A 97 -9.65 14.34 -9.87
CA HIS A 97 -11.00 13.98 -10.31
C HIS A 97 -11.64 12.90 -9.43
N SER A 98 -10.85 11.95 -8.93
CA SER A 98 -11.33 10.88 -8.06
C SER A 98 -11.72 11.40 -6.67
N ILE A 99 -10.91 12.28 -6.09
CA ILE A 99 -11.18 12.95 -4.81
C ILE A 99 -12.47 13.79 -4.90
N GLU A 100 -12.62 14.56 -5.98
CA GLU A 100 -13.83 15.37 -6.20
C GLU A 100 -15.09 14.53 -6.39
N ARG A 101 -14.97 13.32 -6.95
CA ARG A 101 -16.10 12.39 -7.06
C ARG A 101 -16.48 11.84 -5.69
N GLU A 102 -15.50 11.42 -4.88
CA GLU A 102 -15.74 10.91 -3.53
C GLU A 102 -16.41 11.96 -2.64
N ALA A 103 -15.93 13.20 -2.63
CA ALA A 103 -16.47 14.30 -1.83
C ALA A 103 -17.93 14.69 -2.16
N ARG A 104 -18.48 14.22 -3.28
CA ARG A 104 -19.89 14.43 -3.68
C ARG A 104 -20.83 13.29 -3.26
N THR A 105 -20.29 12.24 -2.64
CA THR A 105 -21.02 11.04 -2.19
C THR A 105 -21.29 11.11 -0.71
#